data_AF-A0A7J7LVP4-F1
#
_entry.id   AF-A0A7J7LVP4-F1
#
_cell.length_a   1.000
_cell.length_b   1.000
_cell.length_c   1.000
_cell.angle_alpha   90.00
_cell.angle_beta   90.00
_cell.angle_gamma   90.00
#
_symmetry.space_group_name_H-M   'P 1'
#
loop_
_entity.id
_entity.type
_entity.pdbx_description
1 polymer ?
#
loop_
_entity_poly.entity_id
_entity_poly.type
_entity_poly.pdbx_seq_one_letter_code
_entity_poly.pdbx_strand_id
1 'polypeptide(L)'
;MAMPKSEVEDFSPSATLIFFDRPIPLLRGPVPAGLSDNPSIGPFVFAFKDARSLKSAFRSCQSHIREQCEGGARIGCSISASKKCKPPWWKTLFGGTNVDFSERAQCEEREMSACVAASEDSCPNFATSKCLSPFRDARISSLGLKQVSDLITCPNKLPCHTFFLK
;
A
#
# COMPACT_ATOMS: atom_id res chain seq x y z
N MET A 1 -47.75 -40.32 2.56
CA MET A 1 -46.52 -40.17 3.39
C MET A 1 -45.34 -40.38 2.46
N ALA A 2 -44.58 -39.33 2.17
CA ALA A 2 -43.38 -39.41 1.33
C ALA A 2 -42.15 -39.42 2.24
N MET A 3 -41.30 -40.44 2.11
CA MET A 3 -40.04 -40.57 2.85
C MET A 3 -39.06 -39.47 2.42
N PRO A 4 -38.33 -38.83 3.36
CA PRO A 4 -37.29 -37.88 3.01
C PRO A 4 -36.16 -38.60 2.27
N LYS A 5 -35.74 -38.03 1.14
CA LYS A 5 -34.57 -38.48 0.37
C LYS A 5 -33.35 -38.38 1.30
N SER A 6 -32.61 -39.48 1.44
CA SER A 6 -31.31 -39.47 2.10
C SER A 6 -30.38 -38.51 1.34
N GLU A 7 -29.97 -37.42 1.97
CA GLU A 7 -28.80 -36.64 1.54
C GLU A 7 -27.59 -37.56 1.67
N VAL A 8 -27.16 -38.14 0.55
CA VAL A 8 -25.90 -38.88 0.49
C VAL A 8 -24.81 -37.80 0.51
N GLU A 9 -24.15 -37.65 1.65
CA GLU A 9 -23.00 -36.74 1.77
C GLU A 9 -21.97 -37.10 0.69
N ASP A 10 -21.66 -36.12 -0.17
CA ASP A 10 -20.76 -36.32 -1.31
C ASP A 10 -19.31 -36.29 -0.81
N PHE A 11 -18.73 -37.47 -0.63
CA PHE A 11 -17.33 -37.67 -0.26
C PHE A 11 -16.41 -37.83 -1.48
N SER A 12 -16.83 -37.38 -2.67
CA SER A 12 -15.99 -37.40 -3.86
C SER A 12 -14.66 -36.65 -3.63
N PRO A 13 -13.54 -37.09 -4.23
CA PRO A 13 -12.28 -36.35 -4.19
C PRO A 13 -12.43 -34.89 -4.61
N SER A 14 -13.27 -34.61 -5.61
CA SER A 14 -13.55 -33.23 -6.05
C SER A 14 -14.21 -32.37 -4.98
N ALA A 15 -14.98 -32.97 -4.05
CA ALA A 15 -15.61 -32.28 -2.92
C ALA A 15 -14.65 -32.13 -1.71
N THR A 16 -13.62 -32.97 -1.63
CA THR A 16 -12.65 -32.99 -0.52
C THR A 16 -11.34 -32.23 -0.83
N LEU A 17 -11.09 -31.90 -2.10
CA LEU A 17 -9.86 -31.22 -2.52
C LEU A 17 -9.92 -29.71 -2.21
N ILE A 18 -9.13 -29.30 -1.22
CA ILE A 18 -8.83 -27.89 -0.95
C ILE A 18 -7.60 -27.51 -1.78
N PHE A 19 -7.79 -26.68 -2.81
CA PHE A 19 -6.67 -26.12 -3.55
C PHE A 19 -6.01 -25.04 -2.71
N PHE A 20 -4.71 -25.20 -2.44
CA PHE A 20 -3.90 -24.10 -1.96
C PHE A 20 -3.69 -23.11 -3.09
N ASP A 21 -3.79 -21.83 -2.76
CA ASP A 21 -3.38 -20.79 -3.69
C ASP A 21 -1.94 -21.02 -4.12
N ARG A 22 -1.67 -20.85 -5.42
CA ARG A 22 -0.29 -20.93 -5.91
C ARG A 22 0.56 -19.92 -5.14
N PRO A 23 1.79 -20.29 -4.74
CA PRO A 23 2.63 -19.38 -3.98
C PRO A 23 2.82 -18.09 -4.78
N ILE A 24 2.58 -16.95 -4.12
CA ILE A 24 2.81 -15.64 -4.71
C ILE A 24 4.30 -15.57 -5.08
N PRO A 25 4.65 -15.35 -6.36
CA PRO A 25 6.04 -15.29 -6.76
C PRO A 25 6.74 -14.14 -6.03
N LEU A 26 7.96 -14.39 -5.55
CA LEU A 26 8.73 -13.40 -4.84
C LEU A 26 8.95 -12.16 -5.72
N LEU A 27 8.75 -10.98 -5.14
CA LEU A 27 8.98 -9.70 -5.82
C LEU A 27 10.45 -9.54 -6.27
N ARG A 28 11.37 -10.13 -5.50
CA ARG A 28 12.81 -10.15 -5.79
C ARG A 28 13.34 -11.56 -5.61
N GLY A 29 14.22 -11.98 -6.51
CA GLY A 29 14.94 -13.25 -6.45
C GLY A 29 16.42 -13.03 -6.16
N PRO A 30 17.14 -14.06 -5.69
CA PRO A 30 18.59 -13.99 -5.51
C PRO A 30 19.30 -13.92 -6.88
N VAL A 31 20.27 -13.02 -7.01
CA VAL A 31 21.24 -12.97 -8.11
C VAL A 31 22.66 -12.94 -7.54
N PRO A 32 23.66 -13.47 -8.25
CA PRO A 32 25.05 -13.39 -7.80
C PRO A 32 25.46 -11.93 -7.51
N ALA A 33 26.12 -11.71 -6.38
CA ALA A 33 26.65 -10.41 -6.02
C ALA A 33 27.73 -9.98 -7.02
N GLY A 34 27.69 -8.71 -7.44
CA GLY A 34 28.70 -8.08 -8.29
C GLY A 34 29.85 -7.46 -7.48
N LEU A 35 30.89 -7.00 -8.18
CA LEU A 35 32.07 -6.37 -7.55
C LEU A 35 31.74 -5.09 -6.77
N SER A 36 30.66 -4.41 -7.11
CA SER A 36 30.18 -3.20 -6.43
C SER A 36 29.32 -3.50 -5.19
N ASP A 37 28.88 -4.74 -5.01
CA ASP A 37 28.05 -5.12 -3.86
C ASP A 37 28.93 -5.36 -2.63
N ASN A 38 28.37 -5.15 -1.44
CA ASN A 38 29.12 -5.34 -0.20
C ASN A 38 29.43 -6.84 0.01
N PRO A 39 30.71 -7.26 0.00
CA PRO A 39 31.09 -8.66 0.10
C PRO A 39 30.71 -9.30 1.46
N SER A 40 30.50 -8.48 2.51
CA SER A 40 30.09 -8.98 3.83
C SER A 40 28.64 -9.45 3.89
N ILE A 41 27.79 -9.09 2.93
CA ILE A 41 26.36 -9.47 2.90
C ILE A 41 26.18 -10.92 2.37
N GLY A 42 27.20 -11.44 1.68
CA GLY A 42 27.21 -12.80 1.14
C GLY A 42 27.25 -12.85 -0.38
N PRO A 43 27.23 -14.06 -0.97
CA PRO A 43 27.45 -14.26 -2.40
C PRO A 43 26.24 -13.90 -3.27
N PHE A 44 25.09 -13.58 -2.68
CA PHE A 44 23.85 -13.27 -3.40
C PHE A 44 23.21 -11.98 -2.90
N VAL A 45 22.58 -11.25 -3.82
CA VAL A 45 21.77 -10.05 -3.54
C VAL A 45 20.38 -10.21 -4.14
N PHE A 46 19.38 -9.54 -3.59
CA PHE A 46 18.01 -9.59 -4.12
C PHE A 46 17.80 -8.60 -5.27
N ALA A 47 17.30 -9.10 -6.40
CA ALA A 47 16.99 -8.30 -7.59
C ALA A 47 15.58 -8.55 -8.11
N PHE A 48 14.99 -7.52 -8.70
CA PHE A 48 13.79 -7.62 -9.52
C PHE A 48 14.09 -8.40 -10.80
N LYS A 49 13.09 -9.13 -11.31
CA LYS A 49 13.22 -9.91 -12.55
C LYS A 49 13.55 -9.02 -13.75
N ASP A 50 12.85 -7.90 -13.87
CA ASP A 50 12.95 -6.94 -14.96
C ASP A 50 12.47 -5.53 -14.54
N ALA A 51 12.69 -4.52 -15.38
CA ALA A 51 12.26 -3.14 -15.10
C ALA A 51 10.73 -3.00 -14.95
N ARG A 52 9.94 -3.86 -15.60
CA ARG A 52 8.48 -3.85 -15.50
C ARG A 52 8.04 -4.30 -14.11
N SER A 53 8.67 -5.35 -13.57
CA SER A 53 8.43 -5.85 -12.22
C SER A 53 8.80 -4.81 -11.15
N LEU A 54 9.93 -4.11 -11.32
CA LEU A 54 10.31 -3.00 -10.44
C LEU A 54 9.28 -1.88 -10.46
N LYS A 55 8.88 -1.41 -11.66
CA LYS A 55 7.89 -0.33 -11.81
C LYS A 55 6.52 -0.71 -11.26
N SER A 56 6.09 -1.94 -11.49
CA SER A 56 4.82 -2.47 -10.96
C SER A 56 4.84 -2.53 -9.44
N ALA A 57 5.92 -3.04 -8.85
CA ALA A 57 6.09 -3.12 -7.41
C ALA A 57 6.17 -1.72 -6.77
N PHE A 58 6.83 -0.76 -7.41
CA PHE A 58 6.88 0.63 -6.94
C PHE A 58 5.49 1.27 -6.92
N ARG A 59 4.70 1.10 -8.00
CA ARG A 59 3.31 1.58 -8.06
C ARG A 59 2.42 0.92 -7.01
N SER A 60 2.59 -0.38 -6.79
CA SER A 60 1.84 -1.10 -5.75
C SER A 60 2.20 -0.59 -4.35
N CYS A 61 3.48 -0.33 -4.07
CA CYS A 61 3.91 0.33 -2.84
C CYS A 61 3.23 1.70 -2.69
N GLN A 62 3.23 2.53 -3.74
CA GLN A 62 2.60 3.84 -3.69
C GLN A 62 1.09 3.75 -3.41
N SER A 63 0.38 2.82 -4.07
CA SER A 63 -1.05 2.60 -3.82
C SER A 63 -1.30 2.21 -2.36
N HIS A 64 -0.60 1.19 -1.86
CA HIS A 64 -0.79 0.73 -0.48
C HIS A 64 -0.49 1.81 0.54
N ILE A 65 0.65 2.52 0.41
CA ILE A 65 0.98 3.58 1.36
C ILE A 65 -0.01 4.74 1.27
N ARG A 66 -0.51 5.05 0.08
CA ARG A 66 -1.56 6.06 -0.12
C ARG A 66 -2.86 5.65 0.57
N GLU A 67 -3.33 4.43 0.37
CA GLU A 67 -4.54 3.89 1.02
C GLU A 67 -4.42 3.93 2.56
N GLN A 68 -3.25 3.56 3.10
CA GLN A 68 -2.99 3.65 4.54
C GLN A 68 -2.95 5.11 5.02
N CYS A 69 -2.38 6.03 4.23
CA CYS A 69 -2.37 7.46 4.53
C CYS A 69 -3.79 8.04 4.56
N GLU A 70 -4.62 7.73 3.56
CA GLU A 70 -6.01 8.17 3.49
C GLU A 70 -6.84 7.58 4.64
N GLY A 71 -6.64 6.31 4.97
CA GLY A 71 -7.24 5.66 6.15
C GLY A 71 -6.83 6.34 7.46
N GLY A 72 -5.54 6.63 7.63
CA GLY A 72 -5.01 7.36 8.78
C GLY A 72 -5.53 8.78 8.88
N ALA A 73 -5.67 9.48 7.75
CA ALA A 73 -6.24 10.82 7.69
C ALA A 73 -7.70 10.83 8.14
N ARG A 74 -8.52 9.87 7.70
CA ARG A 74 -9.93 9.76 8.14
C ARG A 74 -10.04 9.59 9.66
N ILE A 75 -9.20 8.75 10.26
CA ILE A 75 -9.17 8.55 11.71
C ILE A 75 -8.67 9.80 12.44
N GLY A 76 -7.57 10.41 11.97
CA GLY A 76 -7.02 11.63 12.58
C GLY A 76 -8.00 12.80 12.51
N CYS A 77 -8.67 12.97 11.38
CA CYS A 77 -9.65 14.01 11.16
C CYS A 77 -10.92 13.82 11.99
N SER A 78 -11.42 12.58 12.17
CA SER A 78 -12.58 12.34 13.03
C SER A 78 -12.27 12.70 14.50
N ILE A 79 -11.09 12.34 15.00
CA ILE A 79 -10.65 12.72 16.36
C ILE A 79 -10.52 14.25 16.48
N SER A 80 -9.94 14.91 15.49
CA SER A 80 -9.77 16.36 15.46
C SER A 80 -11.13 17.09 15.45
N ALA A 81 -12.06 16.64 14.59
CA ALA A 81 -13.41 17.15 14.50
C ALA A 81 -14.16 16.99 15.84
N SER A 82 -14.13 15.80 16.44
CA SER A 82 -14.79 15.57 17.74
C SER A 82 -14.20 16.41 18.88
N LYS A 83 -12.91 16.73 18.84
CA LYS A 83 -12.28 17.64 19.81
C LYS A 83 -12.72 19.08 19.61
N LYS A 84 -12.79 19.55 18.36
CA LYS A 84 -13.24 20.91 18.02
C LYS A 84 -14.72 21.14 18.31
N CYS A 85 -15.57 20.16 18.00
CA CYS A 85 -17.02 20.26 18.09
C CYS A 85 -17.59 19.84 19.45
N LYS A 86 -16.74 19.62 20.46
CA LYS A 86 -17.17 19.21 21.80
C LYS A 86 -17.97 20.34 22.46
N PRO A 87 -19.19 20.08 22.98
CA PRO A 87 -19.93 21.10 23.71
C PRO A 87 -19.21 21.46 25.01
N PRO A 88 -19.38 22.70 25.52
CA PRO A 88 -18.85 23.08 26.82
C PRO A 88 -19.32 22.12 27.92
N TRP A 89 -18.43 21.82 28.86
CA TRP A 89 -18.68 20.86 29.95
C TRP A 89 -19.91 21.19 30.79
N TRP A 90 -20.21 22.48 30.98
CA TRP A 90 -21.38 22.94 31.75
C TRP A 90 -22.72 22.58 31.07
N LYS A 91 -22.78 22.50 29.73
CA LYS A 91 -23.99 22.04 29.02
C LYS A 91 -24.29 20.57 29.30
N THR A 92 -23.29 19.77 29.61
CA THR A 92 -23.46 18.34 29.98
C THR A 92 -23.83 18.15 31.45
N LEU A 93 -23.48 19.09 32.33
CA LEU A 93 -23.82 19.03 33.76
C LEU A 93 -25.15 19.70 34.12
N PHE A 94 -25.52 20.77 33.43
CA PHE A 94 -26.74 21.54 33.71
C PHE A 94 -27.78 21.44 32.59
N GLY A 95 -27.49 20.71 31.51
CA GLY A 95 -28.43 20.44 30.43
C GLY A 95 -29.50 19.44 30.86
N GLY A 96 -30.76 19.73 30.57
CA GLY A 96 -31.87 18.81 30.81
C GLY A 96 -31.73 17.49 30.04
N THR A 97 -32.61 16.53 30.34
CA THR A 97 -32.62 15.13 29.88
C THR A 97 -32.60 14.89 28.35
N ASN A 98 -32.69 15.94 27.54
CA ASN A 98 -32.58 15.89 26.07
C ASN A 98 -31.50 16.87 25.59
N VAL A 99 -30.26 16.39 25.49
CA VAL A 99 -29.18 17.12 24.80
C VAL A 99 -29.31 16.82 23.31
N ASP A 100 -29.61 17.85 22.51
CA ASP A 100 -29.64 17.73 21.05
C ASP A 100 -28.20 17.62 20.50
N PHE A 101 -27.93 16.53 19.78
CA PHE A 101 -26.63 16.26 19.14
C PHE A 101 -26.57 16.72 17.68
N SER A 102 -27.65 17.30 17.14
CA SER A 102 -27.74 17.73 15.74
C SER A 102 -26.66 18.76 15.38
N GLU A 103 -26.48 19.80 16.20
CA GLU A 103 -25.46 20.84 16.00
C GLU A 103 -24.04 20.27 16.01
N ARG A 104 -23.80 19.31 16.92
CA ARG A 104 -22.51 18.63 17.03
C ARG A 104 -22.23 17.80 15.79
N ALA A 105 -23.20 17.02 15.33
CA ALA A 105 -23.06 16.20 14.14
C ALA A 105 -22.74 17.05 12.89
N GLN A 106 -23.45 18.18 12.70
CA GLN A 106 -23.19 19.11 11.60
C GLN A 106 -21.80 19.74 11.67
N CYS A 107 -21.34 20.10 12.88
CA CYS A 107 -19.98 20.59 13.09
C CYS A 107 -18.95 19.52 12.75
N GLU A 108 -19.13 18.29 13.26
CA GLU A 108 -18.20 17.17 13.05
C GLU A 108 -18.10 16.81 11.56
N GLU A 109 -19.22 16.79 10.83
CA GLU A 109 -19.24 16.53 9.38
C GLU A 109 -18.49 17.61 8.60
N ARG A 110 -18.69 18.90 8.93
CA ARG A 110 -17.97 20.01 8.28
C ARG A 110 -16.47 19.98 8.58
N GLU A 111 -16.09 19.80 9.84
CA GLU A 111 -14.68 19.78 10.24
C GLU A 111 -13.96 18.54 9.69
N MET A 112 -14.63 17.38 9.67
CA MET A 112 -14.07 16.15 9.12
C MET A 112 -13.88 16.26 7.60
N SER A 113 -14.90 16.71 6.85
CA SER A 113 -14.81 16.84 5.39
C SER A 113 -13.71 17.81 4.96
N ALA A 114 -13.60 18.96 5.62
CA ALA A 114 -12.53 19.93 5.36
C ALA A 114 -11.13 19.35 5.67
N CYS A 115 -10.99 18.64 6.79
CA CYS A 115 -9.73 18.03 7.19
C CYS A 115 -9.30 16.89 6.26
N VAL A 116 -10.23 16.02 5.86
CA VAL A 116 -9.96 14.89 4.95
C VAL A 116 -9.52 15.41 3.58
N ALA A 117 -10.26 16.36 3.01
CA ALA A 117 -9.90 16.97 1.72
C ALA A 117 -8.49 17.59 1.74
N ALA A 118 -8.14 18.33 2.80
CA ALA A 118 -6.81 18.90 2.94
C ALA A 118 -5.69 17.85 3.13
N SER A 119 -6.03 16.69 3.70
CA SER A 119 -5.07 15.61 3.99
C SER A 119 -4.81 14.73 2.76
N GLU A 120 -5.80 14.51 1.90
CA GLU A 120 -5.69 13.66 0.70
C GLU A 120 -4.60 14.15 -0.26
N ASP A 121 -4.45 15.47 -0.43
CA ASP A 121 -3.44 16.08 -1.31
C ASP A 121 -2.00 15.77 -0.87
N SER A 122 -1.79 15.46 0.42
CA SER A 122 -0.47 15.16 0.97
C SER A 122 -0.07 13.69 0.81
N CYS A 123 -1.05 12.79 0.66
CA CYS A 123 -0.82 11.33 0.62
C CYS A 123 0.03 10.85 -0.57
N PRO A 124 -0.10 11.37 -1.81
CA PRO A 124 0.76 10.96 -2.92
C PRO A 124 2.25 11.26 -2.70
N ASN A 125 2.57 12.43 -2.13
CA ASN A 125 3.94 12.83 -1.82
C ASN A 125 4.50 11.99 -0.68
N PHE A 126 3.70 11.75 0.36
CA PHE A 126 4.05 10.84 1.44
C PHE A 126 4.36 9.43 0.90
N ALA A 127 3.47 8.86 0.09
CA ALA A 127 3.64 7.55 -0.52
C ALA A 127 4.93 7.46 -1.36
N THR A 128 5.18 8.48 -2.19
CA THR A 128 6.41 8.54 -2.99
C THR A 128 7.65 8.58 -2.11
N SER A 129 7.68 9.42 -1.07
CA SER A 129 8.83 9.52 -0.17
C SER A 129 9.15 8.20 0.55
N LYS A 130 8.11 7.46 0.98
CA LYS A 130 8.25 6.18 1.69
C LYS A 130 8.67 5.04 0.78
N CYS A 131 8.16 5.03 -0.45
CA CYS A 131 8.51 4.00 -1.43
C CYS A 131 9.87 4.24 -2.09
N LEU A 132 10.40 5.48 -2.10
CA LEU A 132 11.61 5.78 -2.85
C LEU A 132 12.85 5.07 -2.31
N SER A 133 13.09 5.12 -0.99
CA SER A 133 14.29 4.53 -0.37
C SER A 133 14.47 3.03 -0.68
N PRO A 134 13.47 2.14 -0.51
CA PRO A 134 13.65 0.71 -0.77
C PRO A 134 13.74 0.31 -2.25
N PHE A 135 13.45 1.25 -3.18
CA PHE A 135 13.46 1.01 -4.62
C PHE A 135 14.58 1.74 -5.36
N ARG A 136 15.17 2.80 -4.79
CA ARG A 136 16.24 3.60 -5.40
C ARG A 136 17.45 2.74 -5.78
N ASP A 137 17.90 1.90 -4.85
CA ASP A 137 19.11 1.10 -5.01
C ASP A 137 18.79 -0.36 -5.37
N ALA A 138 17.56 -0.63 -5.84
CA ALA A 138 17.13 -1.99 -6.15
C ALA A 138 17.76 -2.50 -7.45
N ARG A 139 18.32 -3.72 -7.39
CA ARG A 139 18.88 -4.40 -8.55
C ARG A 139 17.80 -4.90 -9.50
N ILE A 140 18.11 -4.89 -10.80
CA ILE A 140 17.33 -5.57 -11.85
C ILE A 140 18.22 -6.68 -12.44
N SER A 141 17.68 -7.88 -12.56
CA SER A 141 18.41 -9.02 -13.14
C SER A 141 18.72 -8.79 -14.62
N SER A 142 19.99 -8.97 -14.99
CA SER A 142 20.47 -8.82 -16.38
C SER A 142 20.00 -9.95 -17.31
N LEU A 143 19.45 -11.04 -16.78
CA LEU A 143 18.80 -12.08 -17.59
C LEU A 143 17.59 -11.54 -18.38
N GLY A 144 16.95 -10.48 -17.88
CA GLY A 144 15.88 -9.76 -18.58
C GLY A 144 16.35 -8.66 -19.54
N LEU A 145 17.64 -8.26 -19.50
CA LEU A 145 18.18 -7.18 -20.35
C LEU A 145 18.40 -7.60 -21.80
N LYS A 146 18.32 -8.90 -22.14
CA LYS A 146 18.34 -9.37 -23.54
C LYS A 146 17.11 -8.94 -24.36
N GLN A 147 16.05 -8.42 -23.72
CA GLN A 147 14.82 -7.97 -24.39
C GLN A 147 14.47 -6.49 -24.14
N VAL A 148 15.32 -5.72 -23.47
CA VAL A 148 15.00 -4.33 -23.09
C VAL A 148 16.10 -3.38 -23.59
N SER A 149 16.36 -3.42 -24.89
CA SER A 149 17.09 -2.34 -25.58
C SER A 149 16.23 -1.08 -25.76
N ASP A 150 14.90 -1.18 -25.69
CA ASP A 150 14.02 -0.12 -26.23
C ASP A 150 13.06 0.58 -25.23
N LEU A 151 13.19 0.36 -23.91
CA LEU A 151 12.19 0.89 -22.95
C LEU A 151 12.71 1.76 -21.82
N ILE A 152 13.97 2.19 -21.88
CA ILE A 152 14.49 3.26 -21.03
C ILE A 152 15.23 4.26 -21.91
N THR A 153 14.49 5.05 -22.69
CA THR A 153 15.03 6.32 -23.17
C THR A 153 15.04 7.28 -21.99
N CYS A 154 16.19 7.38 -21.32
CA CYS A 154 16.49 8.57 -20.53
C CYS A 154 16.39 9.79 -21.47
N PRO A 155 15.79 10.91 -21.05
CA PRO A 155 15.54 12.07 -21.93
C PRO A 155 16.80 12.73 -22.51
N ASN A 156 18.00 12.22 -22.25
CA ASN A 156 19.27 12.74 -22.74
C ASN A 156 20.28 11.67 -23.19
N LYS A 157 19.87 10.62 -23.91
CA LYS A 157 20.76 9.71 -24.71
C LYS A 157 22.18 9.44 -24.13
N LEU A 158 22.29 9.24 -22.82
CA LEU A 158 23.55 8.96 -22.13
C LEU A 158 23.39 7.65 -21.36
N PRO A 159 24.41 6.77 -21.37
CA PRO A 159 24.36 5.52 -20.63
C PRO A 159 24.16 5.80 -19.13
N CYS A 160 23.17 5.13 -18.51
CA CYS A 160 22.85 5.22 -17.09
C CYS A 160 24.00 4.88 -16.12
N HIS A 161 25.18 4.53 -16.62
CA HIS A 161 26.33 4.17 -15.80
C HIS A 161 27.05 5.39 -15.18
N THR A 162 26.72 6.62 -15.60
CA THR A 162 27.50 7.82 -15.24
C THR A 162 26.78 8.84 -14.36
N PHE A 163 25.49 8.67 -14.05
CA PHE A 163 24.73 9.69 -13.31
C PHE A 163 24.72 9.52 -11.77
N PHE A 164 25.39 8.52 -11.22
CA PHE A 164 25.39 8.23 -9.77
C PHE A 164 26.68 8.59 -9.02
N LEU A 165 27.52 9.47 -9.57
CA LEU A 165 28.64 10.07 -8.84
C LEU A 165 28.71 11.58 -9.08
N LYS A 166 27.77 12.33 -8.48
CA LYS A 166 28.06 13.58 -7.79
C LYS A 166 26.91 14.00 -6.88
#